data_AF-A0A924K7W2-F1
#
_entry.id   AF-A0A924K7W2-F1
#
_cell.length_a   1.000
_cell.length_b   1.000
_cell.length_c   1.000
_cell.angle_alpha   90.00
_cell.angle_beta   90.00
_cell.angle_gamma   90.00
#
_symmetry.space_group_name_H-M   'P 1'
#
loop_
_entity.id
_entity.type
_entity.pdbx_description
1 polymer ?
#
loop_
_entity_poly.entity_id
_entity_poly.type
_entity_poly.pdbx_seq_one_letter_code
_entity_poly.pdbx_strand_id
1 'polypeptide(L)'
;GEITEATVAIPKEQGQLKDMAINLTDYVRNPQEEAQKIRGLLFSQYIGGSIASALVNMTQPFAVTMPYLSQYGGMAKSAANMQRAVRDVMAKTTGDAVLDKALKHAEDEGIVAPQEVHQLMAQARGQGSLKSGDGTLKGNAIAGVQNLASKVGLAWGKPFSIAEQFNRRVTFIAAYRTAVAHGMGDPVAFAVKAINDTQFVYNKGNKPQWARGAVGGIVFTFKQYSISYTELLHRMATQGGPQGKKAALWSLAMLMLLSGAGGLPFASDAEDILDGIMQSLGYSWSTKQVRKQFLINTLGAGAADFVERGVSGLPGAPIDVSGRLGMGNLIPGTGLLVHKADHARDVTEIAGPMADLVSRAYTGAGQALDGHPILGAMTMSPKASENLRKGVEMLLDGEYKDAKGRKVMNVSTADGIGKLIGFQPNDVAEESSRAYAVQNFRAQNTLAKSEFAADMAQAVNDKDFEAQKAVRHDVAEWNRKNPHSPMTIDMAAVRRRVMAMRQDRATRAAKAAPKAIRAEVKAQLKEGT
;
A
#
# COMPACT_ATOMS: atom_id res chain seq x y z
N GLY A 1 -7.37 3.98 39.55
CA GLY A 1 -7.71 3.59 38.16
C GLY A 1 -6.60 2.74 37.63
N GLU A 2 -6.91 1.54 37.14
CA GLU A 2 -5.97 0.43 36.98
C GLU A 2 -4.65 0.77 36.29
N ILE A 3 -4.66 1.60 35.25
CA ILE A 3 -3.45 2.01 34.52
C ILE A 3 -2.48 2.83 35.38
N THR A 4 -3.00 3.72 36.24
CA THR A 4 -2.16 4.52 37.16
C THR A 4 -1.57 3.64 38.25
N GLU A 5 -2.35 2.70 38.78
CA GLU A 5 -1.88 1.76 39.80
C GLU A 5 -0.78 0.84 39.23
N ALA A 6 -0.98 0.31 38.03
CA ALA A 6 0.04 -0.48 37.33
C ALA A 6 1.33 0.29 37.08
N THR A 7 1.24 1.57 36.70
CA THR A 7 2.42 2.44 36.45
C THR A 7 3.16 2.78 37.74
N VAL A 8 2.43 3.01 38.83
CA VAL A 8 3.01 3.31 40.15
C VAL A 8 3.68 2.07 40.76
N ALA A 9 3.16 0.88 40.49
CA ALA A 9 3.68 -0.40 40.95
C ALA A 9 5.02 -0.81 40.31
N ILE A 10 5.48 -0.10 39.25
CA ILE A 10 6.79 -0.36 38.65
C ILE A 10 7.90 0.00 39.66
N PRO A 11 8.82 -0.95 39.97
CA PRO A 11 9.89 -0.74 40.93
C PRO A 11 10.74 0.49 40.60
N LYS A 12 11.21 1.20 41.64
CA LYS A 12 12.00 2.42 41.45
C LYS A 12 13.37 2.15 40.81
N GLU A 13 13.91 0.94 40.94
CA GLU A 13 15.16 0.55 40.28
C GLU A 13 15.02 0.49 38.74
N GLN A 14 13.78 0.43 38.22
CA GLN A 14 13.48 0.40 36.80
C GLN A 14 13.04 1.79 36.29
N GLY A 15 13.79 2.84 36.65
CA GLY A 15 13.46 4.24 36.34
C GLY A 15 13.09 4.49 34.88
N GLN A 16 13.87 3.95 33.94
CA GLN A 16 13.57 4.09 32.50
C GLN A 16 12.25 3.43 32.09
N LEU A 17 11.94 2.23 32.61
CA LEU A 17 10.68 1.55 32.32
C LEU A 17 9.50 2.34 32.91
N LYS A 18 9.68 2.88 34.12
CA LYS A 18 8.68 3.70 34.79
C LYS A 18 8.41 4.98 34.00
N ASP A 19 9.44 5.67 33.54
CA ASP A 19 9.31 6.88 32.71
C ASP A 19 8.62 6.57 31.39
N MET A 20 8.96 5.44 30.75
CA MET A 20 8.27 4.98 29.53
C MET A 20 6.79 4.67 29.77
N ALA A 21 6.46 4.05 30.90
CA ALA A 21 5.08 3.71 31.28
C ALA A 21 4.25 4.95 31.62
N ILE A 22 4.85 5.94 32.29
CA ILE A 22 4.23 7.24 32.55
C ILE A 22 3.93 7.95 31.22
N ASN A 23 4.94 8.08 30.35
CA ASN A 23 4.77 8.70 29.03
C ASN A 23 3.71 8.01 28.18
N LEU A 24 3.62 6.68 28.24
CA LEU A 24 2.57 5.92 27.55
C LEU A 24 1.19 6.18 28.15
N THR A 25 1.09 6.20 29.48
CA THR A 25 -0.17 6.49 30.19
C THR A 25 -0.69 7.88 29.84
N ASP A 26 0.18 8.88 29.83
CA ASP A 26 -0.17 10.25 29.45
C ASP A 26 -0.60 10.33 27.97
N TYR A 27 0.12 9.64 27.08
CA TYR A 27 -0.24 9.57 25.66
C TYR A 27 -1.61 8.92 25.41
N VAL A 28 -1.91 7.81 26.11
CA VAL A 28 -3.18 7.09 25.97
C VAL A 28 -4.34 7.90 26.56
N ARG A 29 -4.11 8.61 27.68
CA ARG A 29 -5.14 9.43 28.34
C ARG A 29 -5.43 10.73 27.63
N ASN A 30 -4.49 11.27 26.86
CA ASN A 30 -4.69 12.53 26.17
C ASN A 30 -5.64 12.33 24.96
N PRO A 31 -6.81 13.00 24.92
CA PRO A 31 -7.77 12.85 23.83
C PRO A 31 -7.26 13.44 22.50
N GLN A 32 -6.21 14.26 22.49
CA GLN A 32 -5.63 14.75 21.24
C GLN A 32 -4.98 13.60 20.45
N GLU A 33 -5.66 13.20 19.39
CA GLU A 33 -5.15 12.34 18.32
C GLU A 33 -4.32 13.19 17.35
N GLU A 34 -3.03 12.88 17.21
CA GLU A 34 -2.16 13.56 16.24
C GLU A 34 -2.73 13.42 14.83
N ALA A 35 -2.91 14.56 14.14
CA ALA A 35 -3.37 14.62 12.75
C ALA A 35 -4.73 13.94 12.49
N GLN A 36 -5.65 13.90 13.46
CA GLN A 36 -6.95 13.20 13.35
C GLN A 36 -7.76 13.59 12.09
N LYS A 37 -7.82 14.89 11.76
CA LYS A 37 -8.50 15.38 10.54
C LYS A 37 -7.85 14.86 9.26
N ILE A 38 -6.52 14.79 9.26
CA ILE A 38 -5.74 14.30 8.13
C ILE A 38 -5.91 12.79 7.99
N ARG A 39 -5.85 12.03 9.08
CA ARG A 39 -6.14 10.59 9.08
C ARG A 39 -7.56 10.29 8.62
N GLY A 40 -8.55 11.07 9.05
CA GLY A 40 -9.93 10.95 8.56
C GLY A 40 -10.05 11.20 7.05
N LEU A 41 -9.34 12.20 6.53
CA LEU A 41 -9.26 12.45 5.08
C LEU A 41 -8.54 11.32 4.34
N LEU A 42 -7.38 10.86 4.81
CA LEU A 42 -6.64 9.74 4.23
C LEU A 42 -7.46 8.44 4.25
N PHE A 43 -8.14 8.16 5.36
CA PHE A 43 -9.08 7.06 5.45
C PHE A 43 -10.15 7.21 4.37
N SER A 44 -10.83 8.36 4.28
CA SER A 44 -11.87 8.59 3.25
C SER A 44 -11.35 8.49 1.80
N GLN A 45 -10.09 8.87 1.56
CA GLN A 45 -9.49 8.96 0.24
C GLN A 45 -9.00 7.61 -0.30
N TYR A 46 -8.41 6.79 0.57
CA TYR A 46 -7.72 5.55 0.17
C TYR A 46 -8.43 4.28 0.62
N ILE A 47 -9.17 4.33 1.74
CA ILE A 47 -9.78 3.16 2.39
C ILE A 47 -11.31 3.23 2.34
N GLY A 48 -11.87 4.44 2.44
CA GLY A 48 -13.30 4.73 2.43
C GLY A 48 -13.91 4.48 1.06
N GLY A 49 -15.06 3.80 1.04
CA GLY A 49 -15.88 3.59 -0.16
C GLY A 49 -15.54 2.37 -1.01
N SER A 50 -14.66 1.47 -0.57
CA SER A 50 -14.38 0.21 -1.27
C SER A 50 -14.97 -0.99 -0.51
N ILE A 51 -16.10 -1.52 -0.99
CA ILE A 51 -16.69 -2.79 -0.49
C ILE A 51 -15.68 -3.93 -0.63
N ALA A 52 -14.92 -3.94 -1.72
CA ALA A 52 -13.83 -4.88 -1.94
C ALA A 52 -12.82 -4.91 -0.79
N SER A 53 -12.51 -3.77 -0.17
CA SER A 53 -11.54 -3.72 0.95
C SER A 53 -12.11 -4.39 2.21
N ALA A 54 -13.41 -4.24 2.47
CA ALA A 54 -14.10 -4.96 3.56
C ALA A 54 -14.14 -6.48 3.28
N LEU A 55 -14.45 -6.89 2.05
CA LEU A 55 -14.45 -8.30 1.65
C LEU A 55 -13.06 -8.94 1.74
N VAL A 56 -12.02 -8.23 1.29
CA VAL A 56 -10.63 -8.68 1.45
C VAL A 56 -10.28 -8.77 2.94
N ASN A 57 -10.70 -7.80 3.77
CA ASN A 57 -10.49 -7.87 5.20
C ASN A 57 -11.19 -9.08 5.85
N MET A 58 -12.35 -9.51 5.36
CA MET A 58 -13.02 -10.74 5.81
C MET A 58 -12.20 -12.03 5.58
N THR A 59 -11.14 -11.97 4.77
CA THR A 59 -10.21 -13.09 4.57
C THR A 59 -9.12 -13.17 5.63
N GLN A 60 -8.93 -12.12 6.44
CA GLN A 60 -7.89 -12.03 7.47
C GLN A 60 -7.91 -13.21 8.47
N PRO A 61 -9.06 -13.73 8.94
CA PRO A 61 -9.06 -14.90 9.81
C PRO A 61 -8.41 -16.12 9.14
N PHE A 62 -8.53 -16.29 7.83
CA PHE A 62 -7.90 -17.40 7.11
C PHE A 62 -6.41 -17.13 6.86
N ALA A 63 -6.04 -15.88 6.55
CA ALA A 63 -4.66 -15.50 6.28
C ALA A 63 -3.77 -15.44 7.55
N VAL A 64 -4.37 -15.11 8.70
CA VAL A 64 -3.64 -14.85 9.96
C VAL A 64 -4.03 -15.84 11.05
N THR A 65 -5.33 -15.98 11.34
CA THR A 65 -5.79 -16.78 12.49
C THR A 65 -5.62 -18.28 12.26
N MET A 66 -5.93 -18.76 11.06
CA MET A 66 -5.78 -20.18 10.73
C MET A 66 -4.34 -20.69 10.91
N PRO A 67 -3.30 -20.07 10.34
CA PRO A 67 -1.93 -20.52 10.59
C PRO A 67 -1.52 -20.32 12.05
N TYR A 68 -1.95 -19.25 12.72
CA TYR A 68 -1.72 -19.08 14.17
C TYR A 68 -2.29 -20.22 15.00
N LEU A 69 -3.54 -20.63 14.76
CA LEU A 69 -4.18 -21.74 15.46
C LEU A 69 -3.58 -23.10 15.11
N SER A 70 -2.86 -23.22 13.98
CA SER A 70 -2.19 -24.46 13.59
C SER A 70 -1.12 -24.91 14.60
N GLN A 71 -0.66 -24.03 15.48
CA GLN A 71 0.24 -24.34 16.61
C GLN A 71 -0.36 -25.38 17.57
N TYR A 72 -1.70 -25.42 17.64
CA TYR A 72 -2.46 -26.20 18.61
C TYR A 72 -3.25 -27.30 17.89
N GLY A 73 -2.58 -28.13 17.08
CA GLY A 73 -3.24 -29.28 16.44
C GLY A 73 -3.09 -29.37 14.92
N GLY A 74 -2.28 -28.50 14.32
CA GLY A 74 -1.93 -28.55 12.90
C GLY A 74 -2.91 -27.84 11.98
N MET A 75 -2.48 -27.63 10.73
CA MET A 75 -3.22 -26.83 9.75
C MET A 75 -4.59 -27.42 9.40
N ALA A 76 -4.71 -28.75 9.32
CA ALA A 76 -5.97 -29.42 8.99
C ALA A 76 -7.05 -29.19 10.05
N LYS A 77 -6.72 -29.33 11.35
CA LYS A 77 -7.68 -29.09 12.44
C LYS A 77 -8.04 -27.61 12.54
N SER A 78 -7.06 -26.73 12.36
CA SER A 78 -7.28 -25.29 12.30
C SER A 78 -8.26 -24.91 11.19
N ALA A 79 -8.04 -25.40 9.96
CA ALA A 79 -8.93 -25.19 8.83
C ALA A 79 -10.35 -25.72 9.09
N ALA A 80 -10.48 -26.92 9.69
CA ALA A 80 -11.78 -27.48 10.05
C ALA A 80 -12.53 -26.62 11.09
N ASN A 81 -11.84 -26.13 12.12
CA ASN A 81 -12.41 -25.25 13.13
C ASN A 81 -12.83 -23.90 12.54
N MET A 82 -12.01 -23.33 11.65
CA MET A 82 -12.33 -22.11 10.91
C MET A 82 -13.58 -22.29 10.02
N GLN A 83 -13.68 -23.38 9.27
CA GLN A 83 -14.83 -23.67 8.41
C GLN A 83 -16.12 -23.83 9.22
N ARG A 84 -16.05 -24.50 10.38
CA ARG A 84 -17.22 -24.60 11.28
C ARG A 84 -17.57 -23.23 11.88
N ALA A 85 -16.57 -22.46 12.31
CA ALA A 85 -16.79 -21.10 12.84
C ALA A 85 -17.51 -20.19 11.84
N VAL A 86 -17.13 -20.24 10.55
CA VAL A 86 -17.82 -19.49 9.48
C VAL A 86 -19.28 -19.90 9.37
N ARG A 87 -19.57 -21.21 9.41
CA ARG A 87 -20.96 -21.71 9.37
C ARG A 87 -21.77 -21.20 10.55
N ASP A 88 -21.17 -21.16 11.74
CA ASP A 88 -21.87 -20.73 12.96
C ASP A 88 -22.10 -19.23 13.02
N VAL A 89 -21.18 -18.42 12.49
CA VAL A 89 -21.40 -16.96 12.38
C VAL A 89 -22.55 -16.65 11.43
N MET A 90 -22.79 -17.49 10.43
CA MET A 90 -23.93 -17.38 9.51
C MET A 90 -25.23 -17.97 10.09
N ALA A 91 -25.14 -18.76 11.16
CA ALA A 91 -26.28 -19.34 11.86
C ALA A 91 -26.75 -18.44 13.01
N LYS A 92 -27.95 -18.69 13.54
CA LYS A 92 -28.46 -17.97 14.73
C LYS A 92 -27.73 -18.37 16.01
N THR A 93 -27.24 -19.60 16.07
CA THR A 93 -26.53 -20.20 17.21
C THR A 93 -25.44 -21.13 16.70
N THR A 94 -24.44 -21.40 17.53
CA THR A 94 -23.33 -22.31 17.21
C THR A 94 -23.69 -23.79 17.40
N GLY A 95 -24.86 -24.07 17.98
CA GLY A 95 -25.30 -25.41 18.34
C GLY A 95 -24.70 -25.94 19.66
N ASP A 96 -23.87 -25.13 20.34
CA ASP A 96 -23.30 -25.40 21.65
C ASP A 96 -23.70 -24.26 22.61
N ALA A 97 -24.53 -24.57 23.61
CA ALA A 97 -25.05 -23.58 24.54
C ALA A 97 -23.96 -22.90 25.38
N VAL A 98 -22.85 -23.59 25.66
CA VAL A 98 -21.73 -23.02 26.43
C VAL A 98 -20.97 -22.01 25.57
N LEU A 99 -20.68 -22.38 24.32
CA LEU A 99 -20.06 -21.49 23.35
C LEU A 99 -20.97 -20.29 23.02
N ASP A 100 -22.28 -20.50 22.86
CA ASP A 100 -23.23 -19.41 22.62
C ASP A 100 -23.25 -18.41 23.78
N LYS A 101 -23.21 -18.90 25.03
CA LYS A 101 -23.13 -18.05 26.22
C LYS A 101 -21.80 -17.28 26.28
N ALA A 102 -20.69 -17.96 25.99
CA ALA A 102 -19.36 -17.33 25.95
C ALA A 102 -19.26 -16.26 24.85
N LEU A 103 -19.81 -16.54 23.66
CA LEU A 103 -19.83 -15.60 22.56
C LEU A 103 -20.70 -14.39 22.88
N LYS A 104 -21.88 -14.59 23.48
CA LYS A 104 -22.74 -13.50 23.92
C LYS A 104 -22.06 -12.60 24.96
N HIS A 105 -21.38 -13.21 25.94
CA HIS A 105 -20.60 -12.45 26.91
C HIS A 105 -19.48 -11.63 26.23
N ALA A 106 -18.77 -12.24 25.28
CA ALA A 106 -17.75 -11.53 24.49
C ALA A 106 -18.34 -10.43 23.58
N GLU A 107 -19.60 -10.55 23.14
CA GLU A 107 -20.31 -9.48 22.44
C GLU A 107 -20.63 -8.32 23.39
N ASP A 108 -21.16 -8.61 24.57
CA ASP A 108 -21.53 -7.62 25.59
C ASP A 108 -20.32 -6.83 26.10
N GLU A 109 -19.16 -7.49 26.25
CA GLU A 109 -17.89 -6.86 26.63
C GLU A 109 -17.21 -6.12 25.46
N GLY A 110 -17.74 -6.23 24.24
CA GLY A 110 -17.17 -5.60 23.05
C GLY A 110 -15.90 -6.26 22.51
N ILE A 111 -15.59 -7.49 22.93
CA ILE A 111 -14.43 -8.26 22.44
C ILE A 111 -14.61 -8.64 20.98
N VAL A 112 -15.80 -9.15 20.62
CA VAL A 112 -16.15 -9.54 19.24
C VAL A 112 -16.99 -8.49 18.51
N ALA A 113 -17.56 -7.53 19.23
CA ALA A 113 -18.33 -6.42 18.70
C ALA A 113 -17.86 -5.09 19.32
N PRO A 114 -16.74 -4.51 18.86
CA PRO A 114 -16.14 -3.32 19.48
C PRO A 114 -17.10 -2.14 19.61
N GLN A 115 -17.07 -1.46 20.75
CA GLN A 115 -17.91 -0.30 21.06
C GLN A 115 -17.68 0.91 20.11
N GLU A 116 -16.53 1.00 19.42
CA GLU A 116 -16.27 2.04 18.40
C GLU A 116 -17.23 1.96 17.21
N VAL A 117 -17.70 0.75 16.88
CA VAL A 117 -18.79 0.54 15.91
C VAL A 117 -20.10 1.15 16.41
N HIS A 118 -20.35 1.05 17.72
CA HIS A 118 -21.55 1.61 18.33
C HIS A 118 -21.51 3.14 18.37
N GLN A 119 -20.33 3.76 18.48
CA GLN A 119 -20.16 5.21 18.30
C GLN A 119 -20.41 5.65 16.86
N LEU A 120 -19.91 4.89 15.88
CA LEU A 120 -20.24 5.07 14.45
C LEU A 120 -21.74 4.88 14.18
N MET A 121 -22.40 3.91 14.82
CA MET A 121 -23.85 3.70 14.72
C MET A 121 -24.66 4.75 15.50
N ALA A 122 -24.17 5.26 16.63
CA ALA A 122 -24.81 6.33 17.41
C ALA A 122 -24.72 7.69 16.68
N GLN A 123 -23.60 7.97 16.01
CA GLN A 123 -23.51 9.10 15.08
C GLN A 123 -24.38 8.88 13.82
N ALA A 124 -24.51 7.64 13.33
CA ALA A 124 -25.39 7.30 12.20
C ALA A 124 -26.89 7.38 12.54
N ARG A 125 -27.28 7.28 13.83
CA ARG A 125 -28.64 7.47 14.33
C ARG A 125 -29.03 8.95 14.52
N GLY A 126 -28.17 9.89 14.12
CA GLY A 126 -28.56 11.30 13.94
C GLY A 126 -28.32 12.23 15.14
N GLN A 127 -27.45 11.88 16.10
CA GLN A 127 -27.12 12.76 17.23
C GLN A 127 -25.70 13.38 17.18
N GLY A 128 -24.92 13.13 16.11
CA GLY A 128 -23.54 13.62 15.98
C GLY A 128 -23.33 14.69 14.89
N SER A 129 -23.65 15.94 15.20
CA SER A 129 -23.09 17.19 14.62
C SER A 129 -22.83 17.25 13.09
N LEU A 130 -23.87 17.34 12.27
CA LEU A 130 -23.71 18.04 10.98
C LEU A 130 -23.53 19.53 11.29
N LYS A 131 -22.43 20.14 10.85
CA LYS A 131 -22.21 21.57 11.08
C LYS A 131 -23.04 22.38 10.11
N SER A 132 -23.84 23.31 10.62
CA SER A 132 -24.39 24.39 9.82
C SER A 132 -23.24 25.28 9.34
N GLY A 133 -23.25 25.63 8.06
CA GLY A 133 -22.33 26.64 7.56
C GLY A 133 -22.62 27.99 8.20
N ASP A 134 -21.59 28.82 8.35
CA ASP A 134 -21.66 30.12 9.01
C ASP A 134 -22.25 31.24 8.13
N GLY A 135 -22.80 30.89 6.95
CA GLY A 135 -23.38 31.84 6.00
C GLY A 135 -22.35 32.46 5.04
N THR A 136 -21.05 32.30 5.27
CA THR A 136 -20.01 32.75 4.34
C THR A 136 -19.75 31.70 3.25
N LEU A 137 -19.34 32.12 2.04
CA LEU A 137 -18.95 31.18 0.96
C LEU A 137 -17.90 30.16 1.43
N LYS A 138 -16.93 30.62 2.23
CA LYS A 138 -15.84 29.79 2.75
C LYS A 138 -16.31 28.84 3.86
N GLY A 139 -17.10 29.31 4.82
CA GLY A 139 -17.61 28.46 5.90
C GLY A 139 -18.69 27.49 5.46
N ASN A 140 -19.53 27.85 4.48
CA ASN A 140 -20.47 26.94 3.83
C ASN A 140 -19.75 25.86 3.01
N ALA A 141 -18.68 26.21 2.30
CA ALA A 141 -17.85 25.22 1.58
C ALA A 141 -17.14 24.26 2.55
N ILE A 142 -16.55 24.77 3.63
CA ILE A 142 -15.89 23.94 4.66
C ILE A 142 -16.90 23.02 5.37
N ALA A 143 -18.08 23.54 5.72
CA ALA A 143 -19.16 22.76 6.32
C ALA A 143 -19.70 21.69 5.35
N GLY A 144 -19.86 22.02 4.06
CA GLY A 144 -20.25 21.08 3.01
C GLY A 144 -19.26 19.91 2.87
N VAL A 145 -17.96 20.20 2.85
CA VAL A 145 -16.90 19.18 2.79
C VAL A 145 -16.89 18.31 4.05
N GLN A 146 -17.01 18.89 5.24
CA GLN A 146 -17.04 18.14 6.50
C GLN A 146 -18.29 17.27 6.64
N ASN A 147 -19.46 17.78 6.22
CA ASN A 147 -20.71 17.05 6.25
C ASN A 147 -20.73 15.92 5.22
N LEU A 148 -20.15 16.12 4.04
CA LEU A 148 -19.98 15.07 3.03
C LEU A 148 -19.02 13.99 3.55
N ALA A 149 -17.87 14.36 4.12
CA ALA A 149 -16.94 13.42 4.72
C ALA A 149 -17.56 12.61 5.87
N SER A 150 -18.42 13.24 6.68
CA SER A 150 -19.15 12.57 7.77
C SER A 150 -20.20 11.60 7.23
N LYS A 151 -21.03 12.01 6.24
CA LYS A 151 -22.04 11.13 5.61
C LYS A 151 -21.39 9.94 4.88
N VAL A 152 -20.29 10.18 4.18
CA VAL A 152 -19.45 9.16 3.53
C VAL A 152 -18.88 8.23 4.59
N GLY A 153 -18.26 8.76 5.66
CA GLY A 153 -17.73 7.96 6.77
C GLY A 153 -18.79 7.07 7.43
N LEU A 154 -20.00 7.58 7.66
CA LEU A 154 -21.11 6.84 8.27
C LEU A 154 -21.67 5.74 7.36
N ALA A 155 -21.80 6.00 6.05
CA ALA A 155 -22.25 5.00 5.08
C ALA A 155 -21.23 3.85 4.96
N TRP A 156 -19.93 4.15 5.05
CA TRP A 156 -18.85 3.18 4.85
C TRP A 156 -18.35 2.49 6.11
N GLY A 157 -18.55 3.08 7.30
CA GLY A 157 -18.23 2.41 8.56
C GLY A 157 -19.03 1.12 8.76
N LYS A 158 -20.20 0.99 8.13
CA LYS A 158 -21.07 -0.19 8.21
C LYS A 158 -20.43 -1.46 7.61
N PRO A 159 -20.01 -1.51 6.32
CA PRO A 159 -19.31 -2.67 5.78
C PRO A 159 -18.06 -3.08 6.57
N PHE A 160 -17.23 -2.13 6.99
CA PHE A 160 -16.02 -2.42 7.76
C PHE A 160 -16.34 -2.95 9.17
N SER A 161 -17.36 -2.40 9.81
CA SER A 161 -17.86 -2.92 11.07
C SER A 161 -18.37 -4.36 10.95
N ILE A 162 -19.10 -4.68 9.87
CA ILE A 162 -19.57 -6.04 9.60
C ILE A 162 -18.38 -6.98 9.38
N ALA A 163 -17.39 -6.55 8.60
CA ALA A 163 -16.17 -7.32 8.38
C ALA A 163 -15.39 -7.57 9.68
N GLU A 164 -15.23 -6.55 10.52
CA GLU A 164 -14.55 -6.67 11.81
C GLU A 164 -15.30 -7.61 12.78
N GLN A 165 -16.62 -7.47 12.89
CA GLN A 165 -17.44 -8.36 13.70
C GLN A 165 -17.36 -9.80 13.20
N PHE A 166 -17.45 -10.00 11.89
CA PHE A 166 -17.28 -11.32 11.27
C PHE A 166 -15.91 -11.91 11.63
N ASN A 167 -14.84 -11.14 11.45
CA ASN A 167 -13.47 -11.58 11.71
C ASN A 167 -13.25 -11.98 13.16
N ARG A 168 -13.70 -11.14 14.10
CA ARG A 168 -13.55 -11.40 15.54
C ARG A 168 -14.41 -12.58 15.98
N ARG A 169 -15.65 -12.71 15.50
CA ARG A 169 -16.54 -13.85 15.83
C ARG A 169 -15.99 -15.17 15.28
N VAL A 170 -15.56 -15.20 14.02
CA VAL A 170 -14.95 -16.40 13.41
C VAL A 170 -13.71 -16.81 14.20
N THR A 171 -12.86 -15.84 14.53
CA THR A 171 -11.65 -16.07 15.33
C THR A 171 -11.99 -16.60 16.72
N PHE A 172 -12.96 -15.99 17.40
CA PHE A 172 -13.41 -16.39 18.73
C PHE A 172 -13.87 -17.85 18.73
N ILE A 173 -14.80 -18.20 17.85
CA ILE A 173 -15.40 -19.53 17.78
C ILE A 173 -14.34 -20.59 17.42
N ALA A 174 -13.47 -20.29 16.45
CA ALA A 174 -12.42 -21.22 16.04
C ALA A 174 -11.39 -21.43 17.16
N ALA A 175 -10.98 -20.36 17.84
CA ALA A 175 -10.01 -20.41 18.93
C ALA A 175 -10.60 -21.11 20.17
N TYR A 176 -11.85 -20.79 20.54
CA TYR A 176 -12.55 -21.44 21.65
C TYR A 176 -12.62 -22.96 21.44
N ARG A 177 -13.04 -23.41 20.24
CA ARG A 177 -13.07 -24.85 19.91
C ARG A 177 -11.69 -25.49 19.94
N THR A 178 -10.67 -24.76 19.50
CA THR A 178 -9.29 -25.22 19.56
C THR A 178 -8.85 -25.41 21.01
N ALA A 179 -9.17 -24.47 21.89
CA ALA A 179 -8.87 -24.55 23.32
C ALA A 179 -9.60 -25.70 24.01
N VAL A 180 -10.90 -25.86 23.77
CA VAL A 180 -11.70 -26.98 24.31
C VAL A 180 -11.13 -28.33 23.85
N ALA A 181 -10.81 -28.46 22.56
CA ALA A 181 -10.25 -29.70 22.01
C ALA A 181 -8.87 -30.09 22.60
N HIS A 182 -8.17 -29.13 23.20
CA HIS A 182 -6.85 -29.34 23.85
C HIS A 182 -6.93 -29.31 25.38
N GLY A 183 -8.14 -29.26 25.95
CA GLY A 183 -8.32 -29.24 27.41
C GLY A 183 -7.69 -28.02 28.09
N MET A 184 -7.63 -26.87 27.40
CA MET A 184 -7.14 -25.63 28.02
C MET A 184 -8.11 -25.17 29.11
N GLY A 185 -7.56 -24.76 30.26
CA GLY A 185 -8.38 -24.41 31.44
C GLY A 185 -9.31 -23.21 31.26
N ASP A 186 -8.95 -22.26 30.40
CA ASP A 186 -9.80 -21.11 30.06
C ASP A 186 -9.89 -20.92 28.54
N PRO A 187 -10.90 -21.55 27.90
CA PRO A 187 -11.14 -21.40 26.46
C PRO A 187 -11.52 -19.98 26.04
N VAL A 188 -12.13 -19.19 26.91
CA VAL A 188 -12.52 -17.81 26.62
C VAL A 188 -11.29 -16.93 26.57
N ALA A 189 -10.44 -16.97 27.60
CA ALA A 189 -9.19 -16.20 27.61
C ALA A 189 -8.28 -16.56 26.43
N PHE A 190 -8.22 -17.83 26.03
CA PHE A 190 -7.50 -18.23 24.83
C PHE A 190 -8.10 -17.61 23.56
N ALA A 191 -9.44 -17.59 23.43
CA ALA A 191 -10.12 -16.96 22.31
C ALA A 191 -9.89 -15.46 22.25
N VAL A 192 -9.93 -14.75 23.38
CA VAL A 192 -9.59 -13.32 23.48
C VAL A 192 -8.14 -13.08 23.07
N LYS A 193 -7.21 -13.90 23.56
CA LYS A 193 -5.79 -13.82 23.19
C LYS A 193 -5.60 -14.02 21.68
N ALA A 194 -6.27 -15.02 21.10
CA ALA A 194 -6.22 -15.26 19.66
C ALA A 194 -6.70 -14.04 18.86
N ILE A 195 -7.83 -13.43 19.26
CA ILE A 195 -8.31 -12.17 18.63
C ILE A 195 -7.24 -11.09 18.70
N ASN A 196 -6.70 -10.81 19.88
CA ASN A 196 -5.71 -9.75 20.06
C ASN A 196 -4.43 -9.99 19.24
N ASP A 197 -4.00 -11.25 19.13
CA ASP A 197 -2.79 -11.63 18.41
C ASP A 197 -2.97 -11.62 16.88
N THR A 198 -4.16 -11.98 16.36
CA THR A 198 -4.36 -12.23 14.92
C THR A 198 -5.26 -11.22 14.21
N GLN A 199 -6.13 -10.53 14.96
CA GLN A 199 -6.91 -9.40 14.45
C GLN A 199 -6.20 -8.06 14.68
N PHE A 200 -5.10 -8.10 15.44
CA PHE A 200 -4.24 -6.98 15.80
C PHE A 200 -4.95 -5.90 16.62
N VAL A 201 -4.17 -5.18 17.43
CA VAL A 201 -4.68 -4.12 18.31
C VAL A 201 -4.23 -2.77 17.74
N TYR A 202 -5.17 -1.96 17.27
CA TYR A 202 -4.89 -0.71 16.59
C TYR A 202 -5.06 0.56 17.44
N ASN A 203 -5.12 0.40 18.77
CA ASN A 203 -5.27 1.52 19.70
C ASN A 203 -3.98 2.36 19.85
N LYS A 204 -4.11 3.55 20.44
CA LYS A 204 -2.97 4.44 20.76
C LYS A 204 -1.89 3.75 21.59
N GLY A 205 -2.29 2.87 22.50
CA GLY A 205 -1.38 2.17 23.40
C GLY A 205 -0.40 1.24 22.68
N ASN A 206 -0.82 0.65 21.57
CA ASN A 206 -0.01 -0.30 20.79
C ASN A 206 0.92 0.38 19.76
N LYS A 207 1.00 1.72 19.73
CA LYS A 207 1.88 2.42 18.79
C LYS A 207 3.33 2.46 19.31
N PRO A 208 4.33 2.12 18.47
CA PRO A 208 5.73 2.25 18.84
C PRO A 208 6.10 3.72 19.02
N GLN A 209 7.09 4.02 19.85
CA GLN A 209 7.44 5.39 20.22
C GLN A 209 7.72 6.30 19.02
N TRP A 210 8.44 5.81 18.00
CA TRP A 210 8.73 6.58 16.79
C TRP A 210 7.49 6.94 15.97
N ALA A 211 6.40 6.18 16.13
CA ALA A 211 5.11 6.42 15.45
C ALA A 211 4.14 7.29 16.27
N ARG A 212 4.55 7.73 17.48
CA ARG A 212 3.82 8.71 18.28
C ARG A 212 4.26 10.09 17.79
N GLY A 213 3.47 10.67 16.89
CA GLY A 213 3.73 11.95 16.24
C GLY A 213 2.84 12.13 15.00
N ALA A 214 2.68 13.37 14.54
CA ALA A 214 1.87 13.67 13.35
C ALA A 214 2.40 12.97 12.07
N VAL A 215 3.73 12.94 11.88
CA VAL A 215 4.36 12.31 10.71
C VAL A 215 4.46 10.79 10.89
N GLY A 216 5.12 10.35 11.96
CA GLY A 216 5.32 8.92 12.24
C GLY A 216 3.99 8.16 12.34
N GLY A 217 2.98 8.78 12.95
CA GLY A 217 1.67 8.18 13.08
C GLY A 217 0.82 8.19 11.81
N ILE A 218 1.18 8.92 10.74
CA ILE A 218 0.55 8.79 9.42
C ILE A 218 1.25 7.66 8.65
N VAL A 219 2.58 7.64 8.65
CA VAL A 219 3.38 6.59 8.00
C VAL A 219 3.01 5.22 8.59
N PHE A 220 2.92 5.14 9.92
CA PHE A 220 2.60 3.90 10.62
C PHE A 220 1.21 3.36 10.27
N THR A 221 0.19 4.20 10.04
CA THR A 221 -1.17 3.72 9.69
C THR A 221 -1.17 2.79 8.47
N PHE A 222 -0.31 3.02 7.48
CA PHE A 222 -0.22 2.20 6.27
C PHE A 222 0.74 1.01 6.40
N LYS A 223 1.62 1.03 7.41
CA LYS A 223 2.54 -0.07 7.72
C LYS A 223 2.08 -0.93 8.90
N GLN A 224 1.00 -0.54 9.58
CA GLN A 224 0.57 -1.15 10.84
C GLN A 224 0.27 -2.64 10.69
N TYR A 225 -0.47 -3.04 9.65
CA TYR A 225 -0.71 -4.44 9.33
C TYR A 225 0.61 -5.20 9.11
N SER A 226 1.49 -4.68 8.24
CA SER A 226 2.73 -5.36 7.87
C SER A 226 3.69 -5.50 9.08
N ILE A 227 3.75 -4.49 9.94
CA ILE A 227 4.54 -4.54 11.17
C ILE A 227 3.94 -5.56 12.14
N SER A 228 2.64 -5.48 12.45
CA SER A 228 1.99 -6.40 13.40
C SER A 228 2.00 -7.85 12.92
N TYR A 229 1.88 -8.09 11.61
CA TYR A 229 2.00 -9.43 11.03
C TYR A 229 3.44 -9.96 11.15
N THR A 230 4.45 -9.12 10.90
CA THR A 230 5.87 -9.50 11.08
C THR A 230 6.19 -9.78 12.56
N GLU A 231 5.65 -8.99 13.48
CA GLU A 231 5.76 -9.24 14.92
C GLU A 231 5.08 -10.55 15.33
N LEU A 232 3.92 -10.88 14.77
CA LEU A 232 3.26 -12.17 14.99
C LEU A 232 4.11 -13.33 14.48
N LEU A 233 4.64 -13.24 13.25
CA LEU A 233 5.56 -14.23 12.70
C LEU A 233 6.78 -14.43 13.61
N HIS A 234 7.38 -13.33 14.06
CA HIS A 234 8.53 -13.36 14.96
C HIS A 234 8.19 -14.05 16.29
N ARG A 235 7.05 -13.70 16.92
CA ARG A 235 6.60 -14.32 18.16
C ARG A 235 6.32 -15.82 17.99
N MET A 236 5.65 -16.23 16.92
CA MET A 236 5.43 -17.66 16.65
C MET A 236 6.75 -18.41 16.44
N ALA A 237 7.70 -17.82 15.71
CA ALA A 237 8.99 -18.45 15.41
C ALA A 237 9.93 -18.54 16.63
N THR A 238 9.87 -17.58 17.54
CA THR A 238 10.80 -17.50 18.69
C THR A 238 10.20 -18.04 19.99
N GLN A 239 8.91 -17.80 20.25
CA GLN A 239 8.24 -18.12 21.52
C GLN A 239 7.33 -19.35 21.42
N GLY A 240 6.87 -19.72 20.22
CA GLY A 240 5.91 -20.82 20.04
C GLY A 240 6.51 -22.23 19.95
N GLY A 241 7.82 -22.39 20.17
CA GLY A 241 8.49 -23.69 20.07
C GLY A 241 8.43 -24.31 18.66
N PRO A 242 8.59 -25.64 18.52
CA PRO A 242 8.57 -26.30 17.20
C PRO A 242 7.26 -26.13 16.44
N GLN A 243 6.11 -26.13 17.15
CA GLN A 243 4.80 -25.95 16.51
C GLN A 243 4.57 -24.49 16.10
N GLY A 244 5.06 -23.53 16.89
CA GLY A 244 5.10 -22.11 16.52
C GLY A 244 5.92 -21.83 15.29
N LYS A 245 7.11 -22.43 15.17
CA LYS A 245 7.92 -22.32 13.95
C LYS A 245 7.19 -22.88 12.73
N LYS A 246 6.52 -24.02 12.87
CA LYS A 246 5.69 -24.59 11.79
C LYS A 246 4.51 -23.69 11.43
N ALA A 247 3.87 -23.07 12.42
CA ALA A 247 2.80 -22.11 12.18
C ALA A 247 3.29 -20.83 11.49
N ALA A 248 4.46 -20.31 11.86
CA ALA A 248 5.09 -19.20 11.14
C ALA A 248 5.38 -19.57 9.68
N LEU A 249 5.84 -20.80 9.41
CA LEU A 249 6.00 -21.31 8.05
C LEU A 249 4.65 -21.41 7.31
N TRP A 250 3.59 -21.89 7.97
CA TRP A 250 2.24 -21.90 7.40
C TRP A 250 1.71 -20.49 7.12
N SER A 251 2.00 -19.52 7.97
CA SER A 251 1.67 -18.11 7.73
C SER A 251 2.38 -17.57 6.50
N LEU A 252 3.68 -17.83 6.35
CA LEU A 252 4.44 -17.45 5.16
C LEU A 252 3.91 -18.17 3.90
N ALA A 253 3.56 -19.45 4.00
CA ALA A 253 2.97 -20.21 2.90
C ALA A 253 1.60 -19.66 2.49
N MET A 254 0.75 -19.30 3.46
CA MET A 254 -0.55 -18.68 3.19
C MET A 254 -0.39 -17.29 2.58
N LEU A 255 0.58 -16.50 3.07
CA LEU A 255 0.88 -15.20 2.49
C LEU A 255 1.39 -15.32 1.05
N MET A 256 2.30 -16.26 0.79
CA MET A 256 2.77 -16.57 -0.57
C MET A 256 1.62 -17.04 -1.46
N LEU A 257 0.74 -17.91 -0.96
CA LEU A 257 -0.44 -18.36 -1.69
C LEU A 257 -1.37 -17.20 -2.04
N LEU A 258 -1.55 -16.23 -1.15
CA LEU A 258 -2.49 -15.13 -1.35
C LEU A 258 -1.91 -13.95 -2.14
N SER A 259 -0.60 -13.71 -2.02
CA SER A 259 0.06 -12.49 -2.53
C SER A 259 1.24 -12.74 -3.47
N GLY A 260 1.67 -13.99 -3.62
CA GLY A 260 2.87 -14.36 -4.39
C GLY A 260 4.17 -14.11 -3.66
N ALA A 261 5.29 -14.44 -4.32
CA ALA A 261 6.64 -14.34 -3.77
C ALA A 261 7.01 -12.90 -3.38
N GLY A 262 6.63 -11.92 -4.20
CA GLY A 262 6.86 -10.50 -3.92
C GLY A 262 6.03 -9.95 -2.77
N GLY A 263 5.02 -10.68 -2.28
CA GLY A 263 4.19 -10.27 -1.15
C GLY A 263 4.72 -10.71 0.22
N LEU A 264 5.81 -11.49 0.26
CA LEU A 264 6.45 -11.91 1.51
C LEU A 264 7.15 -10.75 2.24
N PRO A 265 7.30 -10.84 3.58
CA PRO A 265 8.05 -9.84 4.34
C PRO A 265 9.47 -9.69 3.79
N PHE A 266 9.91 -8.45 3.54
CA PHE A 266 11.23 -8.09 3.02
C PHE A 266 11.56 -8.54 1.59
N ALA A 267 10.63 -9.17 0.87
CA ALA A 267 10.89 -9.62 -0.50
C ALA A 267 11.11 -8.44 -1.46
N SER A 268 10.22 -7.44 -1.43
CA SER A 268 10.35 -6.23 -2.26
C SER A 268 11.60 -5.42 -1.89
N ASP A 269 11.90 -5.31 -0.58
CA ASP A 269 13.10 -4.60 -0.12
C ASP A 269 14.39 -5.24 -0.65
N ALA A 270 14.47 -6.58 -0.61
CA ALA A 270 15.61 -7.33 -1.14
C ALA A 270 15.70 -7.22 -2.68
N GLU A 271 14.56 -7.27 -3.39
CA GLU A 271 14.50 -7.04 -4.83
C GLU A 271 15.05 -5.65 -5.19
N ASP A 272 14.61 -4.60 -4.51
CA ASP A 272 15.05 -3.21 -4.74
C ASP A 272 16.56 -3.04 -4.48
N ILE A 273 17.08 -3.63 -3.39
CA ILE A 273 18.52 -3.59 -3.07
C ILE A 273 19.34 -4.30 -4.15
N LEU A 274 18.91 -5.50 -4.56
CA LEU A 274 19.59 -6.25 -5.61
C LEU A 274 19.52 -5.51 -6.95
N ASP A 275 18.38 -4.91 -7.27
CA ASP A 275 18.21 -4.09 -8.47
C ASP A 275 19.15 -2.89 -8.46
N GLY A 276 19.24 -2.16 -7.34
CA GLY A 276 20.18 -1.05 -7.18
C GLY A 276 21.63 -1.47 -7.34
N ILE A 277 22.05 -2.57 -6.70
CA ILE A 277 23.42 -3.11 -6.84
C ILE A 277 23.71 -3.47 -8.29
N MET A 278 22.84 -4.25 -8.93
CA MET A 278 23.06 -4.70 -10.31
C MET A 278 23.07 -3.53 -11.31
N GLN A 279 22.18 -2.55 -11.12
CA GLN A 279 22.14 -1.36 -11.96
C GLN A 279 23.37 -0.47 -11.79
N SER A 280 23.88 -0.32 -10.56
CA SER A 280 25.13 0.41 -10.31
C SER A 280 26.36 -0.25 -10.98
N LEU A 281 26.32 -1.57 -11.19
CA LEU A 281 27.34 -2.33 -11.93
C LEU A 281 27.16 -2.25 -13.46
N GLY A 282 26.17 -1.51 -13.94
CA GLY A 282 25.87 -1.31 -15.35
C GLY A 282 25.00 -2.41 -15.98
N TYR A 283 24.24 -3.16 -15.17
CA TYR A 283 23.25 -4.12 -15.69
C TYR A 283 21.84 -3.50 -15.73
N SER A 284 21.17 -3.61 -16.87
CA SER A 284 19.74 -3.37 -17.04
C SER A 284 18.97 -4.53 -16.40
N TRP A 285 18.87 -4.48 -15.07
CA TRP A 285 18.44 -5.59 -14.24
C TRP A 285 17.11 -5.29 -13.54
N SER A 286 16.25 -6.31 -13.48
CA SER A 286 15.11 -6.36 -12.59
C SER A 286 14.97 -7.76 -12.02
N THR A 287 15.18 -7.89 -10.72
CA THR A 287 15.19 -9.16 -9.98
C THR A 287 13.84 -9.85 -10.11
N LYS A 288 12.75 -9.09 -10.02
CA LYS A 288 11.39 -9.59 -10.26
C LYS A 288 11.23 -10.19 -11.66
N GLN A 289 11.70 -9.49 -12.69
CA GLN A 289 11.56 -9.96 -14.07
C GLN A 289 12.43 -11.19 -14.36
N VAL A 290 13.65 -11.21 -13.81
CA VAL A 290 14.56 -12.37 -13.92
C VAL A 290 13.97 -13.59 -13.23
N ARG A 291 13.47 -13.43 -11.99
CA ARG A 291 12.77 -14.51 -11.27
C ARG A 291 11.58 -15.01 -12.05
N LYS A 292 10.72 -14.11 -12.55
CA LYS A 292 9.57 -14.48 -13.37
C LYS A 292 9.98 -15.27 -14.61
N GLN A 293 10.99 -14.81 -15.36
CA GLN A 293 11.45 -15.50 -16.57
C GLN A 293 12.06 -16.87 -16.27
N PHE A 294 12.83 -16.98 -15.18
CA PHE A 294 13.34 -18.26 -14.70
C PHE A 294 12.19 -19.24 -14.41
N LEU A 295 11.18 -18.78 -13.66
CA LEU A 295 10.00 -19.60 -13.35
C LEU A 295 9.22 -20.01 -14.60
N ILE A 296 9.08 -19.11 -15.59
CA ILE A 296 8.44 -19.44 -16.88
C ILE A 296 9.23 -20.55 -17.58
N ASN A 297 10.55 -20.45 -17.61
CA ASN A 297 11.41 -21.41 -18.31
C ASN A 297 11.43 -22.79 -17.60
N THR A 298 11.28 -22.82 -16.28
CA THR A 298 11.36 -24.06 -15.49
C THR A 298 9.99 -24.73 -15.27
N LEU A 299 8.95 -23.94 -14.98
CA LEU A 299 7.64 -24.43 -14.54
C LEU A 299 6.50 -24.09 -15.52
N GLY A 300 6.76 -23.24 -16.53
CA GLY A 300 5.75 -22.72 -17.44
C GLY A 300 5.08 -21.44 -16.95
N ALA A 301 4.40 -20.74 -17.86
CA ALA A 301 3.83 -19.40 -17.61
C ALA A 301 2.79 -19.38 -16.47
N GLY A 302 1.86 -20.34 -16.46
CA GLY A 302 0.81 -20.38 -15.42
C GLY A 302 1.36 -20.62 -14.01
N ALA A 303 2.36 -21.50 -13.87
CA ALA A 303 3.01 -21.72 -12.58
C ALA A 303 3.85 -20.51 -12.14
N ALA A 304 4.53 -19.85 -13.09
CA ALA A 304 5.26 -18.62 -12.81
C ALA A 304 4.33 -17.49 -12.34
N ASP A 305 3.17 -17.32 -12.97
CA ASP A 305 2.20 -16.31 -12.57
C ASP A 305 1.60 -16.63 -11.18
N PHE A 306 1.32 -17.90 -10.88
CA PHE A 306 0.92 -18.30 -9.53
C PHE A 306 2.01 -18.01 -8.48
N VAL A 307 3.27 -18.29 -8.77
CA VAL A 307 4.36 -17.99 -7.83
C VAL A 307 4.52 -16.48 -7.64
N GLU A 308 4.42 -15.68 -8.70
CA GLU A 308 4.60 -14.22 -8.62
C GLU A 308 3.39 -13.49 -8.00
N ARG A 309 2.17 -14.03 -8.15
CA ARG A 309 0.92 -13.33 -7.80
C ARG A 309 -0.02 -14.12 -6.89
N GLY A 310 0.37 -15.31 -6.45
CA GLY A 310 -0.48 -16.18 -5.64
C GLY A 310 -1.75 -16.60 -6.38
N VAL A 311 -2.88 -16.63 -5.67
CA VAL A 311 -4.20 -16.98 -6.22
C VAL A 311 -4.64 -16.07 -7.38
N SER A 312 -4.14 -14.84 -7.46
CA SER A 312 -4.40 -13.94 -8.60
C SER A 312 -3.65 -14.34 -9.87
N GLY A 313 -2.64 -15.20 -9.75
CA GLY A 313 -1.95 -15.80 -10.91
C GLY A 313 -2.65 -17.04 -11.46
N LEU A 314 -3.72 -17.53 -10.82
CA LEU A 314 -4.44 -18.70 -11.32
C LEU A 314 -5.22 -18.35 -12.60
N PRO A 315 -5.20 -19.21 -13.64
CA PRO A 315 -6.01 -19.00 -14.83
C PRO A 315 -7.48 -18.80 -14.50
N GLY A 316 -8.08 -17.73 -15.04
CA GLY A 316 -9.49 -17.40 -14.81
C GLY A 316 -9.80 -16.74 -13.47
N ALA A 317 -8.80 -16.39 -12.66
CA ALA A 317 -9.01 -15.57 -11.47
C ALA A 317 -9.60 -14.21 -11.89
N PRO A 318 -10.82 -13.83 -11.44
CA PRO A 318 -11.49 -12.63 -11.93
C PRO A 318 -10.91 -11.34 -11.34
N ILE A 319 -10.24 -11.44 -10.18
CA ILE A 319 -9.88 -10.30 -9.34
C ILE A 319 -8.42 -10.41 -8.90
N ASP A 320 -7.70 -9.28 -8.95
CA ASP A 320 -6.40 -9.16 -8.30
C ASP A 320 -6.56 -8.86 -6.79
N VAL A 321 -6.17 -9.83 -5.96
CA VAL A 321 -6.06 -9.69 -4.49
C VAL A 321 -4.60 -9.56 -4.06
N SER A 322 -3.66 -9.97 -4.93
CA SER A 322 -2.22 -9.98 -4.65
C SER A 322 -1.69 -8.62 -4.23
N GLY A 323 -2.06 -7.56 -4.96
CA GLY A 323 -1.65 -6.19 -4.67
C GLY A 323 -2.21 -5.60 -3.38
N ARG A 324 -3.19 -6.26 -2.73
CA ARG A 324 -3.82 -5.82 -1.47
C ARG A 324 -3.37 -6.61 -0.26
N LEU A 325 -2.89 -7.83 -0.46
CA LEU A 325 -2.50 -8.76 0.60
C LEU A 325 -0.99 -8.84 0.79
N GLY A 326 -0.20 -8.40 -0.19
CA GLY A 326 1.26 -8.38 -0.09
C GLY A 326 1.78 -7.35 0.92
N MET A 327 2.95 -7.62 1.49
CA MET A 327 3.60 -6.76 2.49
C MET A 327 4.22 -5.49 1.91
N GLY A 328 4.56 -5.51 0.61
CA GLY A 328 5.33 -4.46 -0.05
C GLY A 328 6.71 -4.27 0.59
N ASN A 329 7.31 -3.11 0.36
CA ASN A 329 8.53 -2.70 1.06
C ASN A 329 8.23 -2.51 2.55
N LEU A 330 8.98 -3.15 3.44
CA LEU A 330 8.90 -2.94 4.88
C LEU A 330 9.88 -1.84 5.34
N ILE A 331 10.97 -1.67 4.61
CA ILE A 331 11.99 -0.65 4.83
C ILE A 331 11.69 0.50 3.87
N PRO A 332 11.18 1.66 4.37
CA PRO A 332 10.82 2.76 3.49
C PRO A 332 12.02 3.24 2.68
N GLY A 333 11.84 3.42 1.37
CA GLY A 333 12.81 4.07 0.50
C GLY A 333 13.85 3.17 -0.15
N THR A 334 13.78 1.84 -0.02
CA THR A 334 14.64 0.90 -0.78
C THR A 334 14.55 1.14 -2.28
N GLY A 335 13.35 1.49 -2.78
CA GLY A 335 13.14 1.84 -4.19
C GLY A 335 13.89 3.06 -4.70
N LEU A 336 14.45 3.91 -3.81
CA LEU A 336 15.35 5.01 -4.18
C LEU A 336 16.74 4.54 -4.60
N LEU A 337 17.14 3.32 -4.22
CA LEU A 337 18.41 2.72 -4.65
C LEU A 337 18.40 2.31 -6.12
N VAL A 338 17.21 2.19 -6.72
CA VAL A 338 17.00 1.71 -8.08
C VAL A 338 17.16 2.87 -9.06
N HIS A 339 18.05 2.75 -10.04
CA HIS A 339 18.22 3.75 -11.11
C HIS A 339 16.99 3.77 -12.04
N LYS A 340 16.12 4.77 -11.87
CA LYS A 340 14.94 4.98 -12.73
C LYS A 340 14.61 6.45 -12.90
N ALA A 341 13.84 6.77 -13.94
CA ALA A 341 13.56 8.15 -14.33
C ALA A 341 12.55 8.85 -13.40
N ASP A 342 11.73 8.07 -12.69
CA ASP A 342 10.68 8.59 -11.83
C ASP A 342 10.67 7.85 -10.49
N HIS A 343 10.94 8.60 -9.43
CA HIS A 343 10.92 8.17 -8.03
C HIS A 343 9.68 8.63 -7.27
N ALA A 344 8.68 9.21 -7.94
CA ALA A 344 7.51 9.77 -7.27
C ALA A 344 6.79 8.75 -6.36
N ARG A 345 6.74 7.48 -6.75
CA ARG A 345 6.18 6.40 -5.92
C ARG A 345 7.02 6.12 -4.67
N ASP A 346 8.35 6.11 -4.77
CA ASP A 346 9.24 5.84 -3.63
C ASP A 346 9.22 7.01 -2.65
N VAL A 347 9.19 8.24 -3.17
CA VAL A 347 9.04 9.45 -2.36
C VAL A 347 7.68 9.45 -1.65
N THR A 348 6.62 9.00 -2.32
CA THR A 348 5.30 8.83 -1.70
C THR A 348 5.30 7.73 -0.63
N GLU A 349 6.12 6.69 -0.79
CA GLU A 349 6.27 5.66 0.23
C GLU A 349 6.89 6.20 1.52
N ILE A 350 7.89 7.08 1.39
CA ILE A 350 8.57 7.72 2.53
C ILE A 350 7.71 8.82 3.17
N ALA A 351 7.20 9.74 2.35
CA ALA A 351 6.39 10.88 2.81
C ALA A 351 4.96 10.47 3.21
N GLY A 352 4.56 9.24 2.88
CA GLY A 352 3.22 8.72 3.04
C GLY A 352 2.22 9.32 2.04
N PRO A 353 0.95 8.87 2.10
CA PRO A 353 -0.10 9.28 1.16
C PRO A 353 -0.50 10.76 1.26
N MET A 354 0.07 11.51 2.20
CA MET A 354 -0.04 12.97 2.22
C MET A 354 0.62 13.62 1.01
N ALA A 355 1.73 13.08 0.52
CA ALA A 355 2.39 13.60 -0.68
C ALA A 355 1.48 13.47 -1.92
N ASP A 356 0.84 12.32 -2.10
CA ASP A 356 -0.13 12.10 -3.20
C ASP A 356 -1.36 13.02 -3.06
N LEU A 357 -1.88 13.21 -1.84
CA LEU A 357 -3.02 14.10 -1.61
C LEU A 357 -2.68 15.58 -1.91
N VAL A 358 -1.49 16.06 -1.51
CA VAL A 358 -1.02 17.41 -1.83
C VAL A 358 -0.78 17.55 -3.34
N SER A 359 -0.16 16.55 -3.97
CA SER A 359 0.06 16.55 -5.42
C SER A 359 -1.27 16.61 -6.19
N ARG A 360 -2.27 15.83 -5.80
CA ARG A 360 -3.61 15.86 -6.43
C ARG A 360 -4.34 17.16 -6.19
N ALA A 361 -4.24 17.73 -4.99
CA ALA A 361 -4.82 19.04 -4.69
C ALA A 361 -4.19 20.14 -5.54
N TYR A 362 -2.85 20.12 -5.68
CA TYR A 362 -2.13 21.07 -6.53
C TYR A 362 -2.49 20.90 -8.01
N THR A 363 -2.44 19.67 -8.54
CA THR A 363 -2.81 19.37 -9.93
C THR A 363 -4.27 19.71 -10.21
N GLY A 364 -5.18 19.38 -9.29
CA GLY A 364 -6.60 19.66 -9.42
C GLY A 364 -6.91 21.16 -9.36
N ALA A 365 -6.23 21.91 -8.49
CA ALA A 365 -6.30 23.37 -8.46
C ALA A 365 -5.77 23.97 -9.77
N GLY A 366 -4.63 23.49 -10.27
CA GLY A 366 -4.11 23.89 -11.59
C GLY A 366 -5.11 23.67 -12.71
N GLN A 367 -5.68 22.47 -12.81
CA GLN A 367 -6.70 22.14 -13.82
C GLN A 367 -7.96 23.02 -13.70
N ALA A 368 -8.38 23.37 -12.47
CA ALA A 368 -9.50 24.28 -12.27
C ALA A 368 -9.17 25.71 -12.71
N LEU A 369 -7.95 26.18 -12.42
CA LEU A 369 -7.44 27.48 -12.86
C LEU A 369 -7.26 27.55 -14.39
N ASP A 370 -6.87 26.42 -15.01
CA ASP A 370 -6.71 26.26 -16.46
C ASP A 370 -8.06 26.14 -17.21
N GLY A 371 -9.20 26.35 -16.53
CA GLY A 371 -10.53 26.34 -17.15
C GLY A 371 -11.20 24.96 -17.22
N HIS A 372 -10.67 23.95 -16.53
CA HIS A 372 -11.24 22.61 -16.43
C HIS A 372 -11.69 22.28 -15.00
N PRO A 373 -12.69 22.98 -14.43
CA PRO A 373 -13.10 22.83 -13.03
C PRO A 373 -13.63 21.43 -12.70
N ILE A 374 -14.30 20.78 -13.65
CA ILE A 374 -14.79 19.40 -13.49
C ILE A 374 -13.62 18.42 -13.39
N LEU A 375 -12.62 18.57 -14.27
CA LEU A 375 -11.42 17.72 -14.24
C LEU A 375 -10.62 17.94 -12.95
N GLY A 376 -10.48 19.19 -12.53
CA GLY A 376 -9.85 19.55 -11.26
C GLY A 376 -10.54 18.90 -10.06
N ALA A 377 -11.87 18.98 -10.00
CA ALA A 377 -12.67 18.31 -8.97
C ALA A 377 -12.53 16.77 -9.02
N MET A 378 -12.47 16.18 -10.22
CA MET A 378 -12.26 14.74 -10.39
C MET A 378 -10.88 14.29 -9.91
N THR A 379 -9.82 15.04 -10.21
CA THR A 379 -8.44 14.74 -9.76
C THR A 379 -8.31 14.73 -8.23
N MET A 380 -9.11 15.58 -7.56
CA MET A 380 -9.16 15.66 -6.11
C MET A 380 -10.13 14.65 -5.45
N SER A 381 -10.89 13.89 -6.25
CA SER A 381 -11.91 12.99 -5.72
C SER A 381 -11.33 11.73 -5.03
N PRO A 382 -12.08 11.10 -4.11
CA PRO A 382 -11.69 9.83 -3.49
C PRO A 382 -11.53 8.69 -4.50
N LYS A 383 -10.59 7.76 -4.23
CA LYS A 383 -10.36 6.59 -5.09
C LYS A 383 -11.62 5.74 -5.30
N ALA A 384 -12.53 5.71 -4.32
CA ALA A 384 -13.81 5.03 -4.46
C ALA A 384 -14.71 5.65 -5.54
N SER A 385 -14.76 6.99 -5.62
CA SER A 385 -15.50 7.70 -6.67
C SER A 385 -14.87 7.45 -8.05
N GLU A 386 -13.53 7.40 -8.11
CA GLU A 386 -12.81 7.04 -9.32
C GLU A 386 -13.12 5.59 -9.77
N ASN A 387 -13.15 4.65 -8.83
CA ASN A 387 -13.51 3.25 -9.10
C ASN A 387 -14.97 3.12 -9.57
N LEU A 388 -15.91 3.85 -8.95
CA LEU A 388 -17.32 3.87 -9.37
C LEU A 388 -17.44 4.39 -10.81
N ARG A 389 -16.83 5.55 -11.11
CA ARG A 389 -16.85 6.12 -12.46
C ARG A 389 -16.25 5.16 -13.48
N LYS A 390 -15.05 4.64 -13.21
CA LYS A 390 -14.38 3.66 -14.09
C LYS A 390 -15.23 2.41 -14.27
N GLY A 391 -15.88 1.91 -13.21
CA GLY A 391 -16.78 0.77 -13.32
C GLY A 391 -17.98 1.03 -14.22
N VAL A 392 -18.61 2.22 -14.12
CA VAL A 392 -19.70 2.62 -15.03
C VAL A 392 -19.20 2.73 -16.46
N GLU A 393 -18.06 3.38 -16.69
CA GLU A 393 -17.45 3.49 -18.03
C GLU A 393 -17.14 2.11 -18.62
N MET A 394 -16.61 1.18 -17.83
CA MET A 394 -16.36 -0.18 -18.26
C MET A 394 -17.66 -0.93 -18.63
N LEU A 395 -18.76 -0.68 -17.91
CA LEU A 395 -20.07 -1.29 -18.19
C LEU A 395 -20.72 -0.72 -19.46
N LEU A 396 -20.50 0.56 -19.75
CA LEU A 396 -21.07 1.24 -20.91
C LEU A 396 -20.24 1.01 -22.17
N ASP A 397 -18.92 1.17 -22.07
CA ASP A 397 -18.01 1.16 -23.21
C ASP A 397 -17.42 -0.23 -23.49
N GLY A 398 -17.45 -1.15 -22.52
CA GLY A 398 -16.80 -2.47 -22.63
C GLY A 398 -15.26 -2.40 -22.62
N GLU A 399 -14.69 -1.27 -22.20
CA GLU A 399 -13.24 -1.00 -22.25
C GLU A 399 -12.72 -0.40 -20.95
N TYR A 400 -11.51 -0.81 -20.54
CA TYR A 400 -10.75 -0.12 -19.50
C TYR A 400 -9.87 0.97 -20.12
N LYS A 401 -9.99 2.19 -19.60
CA LYS A 401 -9.24 3.37 -20.06
C LYS A 401 -8.27 3.87 -18.99
N ASP A 402 -7.14 4.39 -19.43
CA ASP A 402 -6.15 5.01 -18.56
C ASP A 402 -6.58 6.41 -18.09
N ALA A 403 -5.75 7.07 -17.26
CA ALA A 403 -6.03 8.41 -16.75
C ALA A 403 -6.11 9.50 -17.84
N LYS A 404 -5.61 9.21 -19.06
CA LYS A 404 -5.67 10.11 -20.22
C LYS A 404 -6.83 9.74 -21.17
N GLY A 405 -7.72 8.83 -20.77
CA GLY A 405 -8.84 8.36 -21.58
C GLY A 405 -8.44 7.41 -22.72
N ARG A 406 -7.19 6.93 -22.75
CA ARG A 406 -6.72 5.99 -23.78
C ARG A 406 -7.13 4.58 -23.40
N LYS A 407 -7.64 3.83 -24.37
CA LYS A 407 -7.94 2.41 -24.20
C LYS A 407 -6.69 1.64 -23.80
N VAL A 408 -6.82 0.86 -22.73
CA VAL A 408 -5.82 -0.13 -22.30
C VAL A 408 -6.21 -1.49 -22.84
N MET A 409 -7.45 -1.93 -22.58
CA MET A 409 -7.96 -3.22 -23.03
C MET A 409 -9.49 -3.31 -22.99
N ASN A 410 -10.06 -4.30 -23.67
CA ASN A 410 -11.47 -4.66 -23.52
C ASN A 410 -11.70 -5.35 -22.16
N VAL A 411 -12.89 -5.19 -21.61
CA VAL A 411 -13.28 -5.78 -20.32
C VAL A 411 -14.70 -6.32 -20.36
N SER A 412 -14.99 -7.27 -19.49
CA SER A 412 -16.32 -7.86 -19.35
C SER A 412 -17.25 -7.02 -18.46
N THR A 413 -18.55 -7.30 -18.51
CA THR A 413 -19.52 -6.74 -17.56
C THR A 413 -19.17 -7.10 -16.10
N ALA A 414 -18.66 -8.30 -15.86
CA ALA A 414 -18.23 -8.74 -14.53
C ALA A 414 -17.05 -7.90 -14.01
N ASP A 415 -16.10 -7.57 -14.88
CA ASP A 415 -14.98 -6.68 -14.56
C ASP A 415 -15.47 -5.28 -14.19
N GLY A 416 -16.45 -4.75 -14.94
CA GLY A 416 -17.10 -3.47 -14.65
C GLY A 416 -17.77 -3.47 -13.27
N ILE A 417 -18.54 -4.52 -12.94
CA ILE A 417 -19.16 -4.68 -11.61
C ILE A 417 -18.09 -4.80 -10.52
N GLY A 418 -17.04 -5.60 -10.75
CA GLY A 418 -15.91 -5.74 -9.83
C GLY A 418 -15.27 -4.37 -9.56
N LYS A 419 -15.07 -3.56 -10.60
CA LYS A 419 -14.52 -2.21 -10.48
C LYS A 419 -15.42 -1.27 -9.70
N LEU A 420 -16.75 -1.35 -9.88
CA LEU A 420 -17.72 -0.55 -9.10
C LEU A 420 -17.58 -0.78 -7.60
N ILE A 421 -17.42 -2.03 -7.17
CA ILE A 421 -17.26 -2.38 -5.75
C ILE A 421 -15.82 -2.22 -5.25
N GLY A 422 -14.89 -1.84 -6.14
CA GLY A 422 -13.51 -1.47 -5.84
C GLY A 422 -12.47 -2.57 -6.06
N PHE A 423 -12.83 -3.69 -6.68
CA PHE A 423 -11.86 -4.69 -7.14
C PHE A 423 -11.17 -4.23 -8.41
N GLN A 424 -9.91 -4.64 -8.57
CA GLN A 424 -9.19 -4.47 -9.82
C GLN A 424 -9.34 -5.77 -10.62
N PRO A 425 -9.89 -5.71 -11.84
CA PRO A 425 -9.90 -6.88 -12.73
C PRO A 425 -8.49 -7.42 -12.93
N ASN A 426 -8.35 -8.74 -12.87
CA ASN A 426 -7.05 -9.39 -12.84
C ASN A 426 -6.23 -9.14 -14.11
N ASP A 427 -6.89 -9.22 -15.28
CA ASP A 427 -6.25 -9.01 -16.58
C ASP A 427 -5.77 -7.57 -16.75
N VAL A 428 -6.53 -6.59 -16.23
CA VAL A 428 -6.12 -5.18 -16.23
C VAL A 428 -4.93 -4.96 -15.30
N ALA A 429 -4.90 -5.61 -14.14
CA ALA A 429 -3.76 -5.54 -13.23
C ALA A 429 -2.50 -6.14 -13.88
N GLU A 430 -2.66 -7.26 -14.58
CA GLU A 430 -1.58 -7.92 -15.29
C GLU A 430 -1.01 -7.07 -16.43
N GLU A 431 -1.88 -6.59 -17.30
CA GLU A 431 -1.50 -5.75 -18.44
C GLU A 431 -0.80 -4.47 -17.97
N SER A 432 -1.32 -3.86 -16.90
CA SER A 432 -0.69 -2.69 -16.26
C SER A 432 0.70 -3.03 -15.70
N SER A 433 0.87 -4.20 -15.08
CA SER A 433 2.17 -4.65 -14.56
C SER A 433 3.17 -4.91 -15.68
N ARG A 434 2.74 -5.53 -16.79
CA ARG A 434 3.58 -5.77 -17.97
C ARG A 434 4.01 -4.44 -18.60
N ALA A 435 3.06 -3.52 -18.81
CA ALA A 435 3.33 -2.19 -19.35
C ALA A 435 4.31 -1.41 -18.47
N TYR A 436 4.16 -1.49 -17.14
CA TYR A 436 5.06 -0.84 -16.19
C TYR A 436 6.49 -1.42 -16.27
N ALA A 437 6.63 -2.74 -16.36
CA ALA A 437 7.94 -3.39 -16.53
C ALA A 437 8.64 -2.93 -17.82
N VAL A 438 7.91 -2.89 -18.94
CA VAL A 438 8.43 -2.41 -20.23
C VAL A 438 8.82 -0.93 -20.14
N GLN A 439 7.99 -0.10 -19.51
CA GLN A 439 8.26 1.32 -19.36
C GLN A 439 9.52 1.57 -18.52
N ASN A 440 9.68 0.86 -17.40
CA ASN A 440 10.87 0.96 -16.56
C ASN A 440 12.13 0.55 -17.32
N PHE A 441 12.08 -0.56 -18.05
CA PHE A 441 13.19 -1.01 -18.88
C PHE A 441 13.57 0.02 -19.95
N ARG A 442 12.58 0.63 -20.63
CA ARG A 442 12.82 1.72 -21.60
C ARG A 442 13.42 2.95 -20.94
N ALA A 443 12.94 3.32 -19.75
CA ALA A 443 13.43 4.46 -18.99
C ALA A 443 14.90 4.26 -18.60
N GLN A 444 15.28 3.08 -18.09
CA GLN A 444 16.67 2.74 -17.76
C GLN A 444 17.58 2.87 -18.98
N ASN A 445 17.21 2.28 -20.11
CA ASN A 445 17.99 2.38 -21.34
C ASN A 445 18.09 3.84 -21.83
N THR A 446 17.01 4.63 -21.69
CA THR A 446 17.01 6.05 -22.10
C THR A 446 17.91 6.90 -21.20
N LEU A 447 17.91 6.65 -19.90
CA LEU A 447 18.77 7.34 -18.93
C LEU A 447 20.25 7.07 -19.23
N ALA A 448 20.64 5.81 -19.33
CA ALA A 448 22.01 5.43 -19.67
C ALA A 448 22.44 6.05 -21.02
N LYS A 449 21.53 6.13 -22.01
CA LYS A 449 21.80 6.77 -23.31
C LYS A 449 22.10 8.24 -23.13
N SER A 450 21.34 8.90 -22.26
CA SER A 450 21.50 10.31 -21.98
C SER A 450 22.80 10.60 -21.22
N GLU A 451 23.19 9.73 -20.29
CA GLU A 451 24.45 9.82 -19.52
C GLU A 451 25.65 9.67 -20.45
N PHE A 452 25.75 8.58 -21.20
CA PHE A 452 26.85 8.40 -22.17
C PHE A 452 26.92 9.52 -23.21
N ALA A 453 25.76 10.02 -23.67
CA ALA A 453 25.74 11.15 -24.60
C ALA A 453 26.14 12.48 -23.93
N ALA A 454 25.99 12.63 -22.61
CA ALA A 454 26.44 13.79 -21.85
C ALA A 454 27.95 13.71 -21.65
N ASP A 455 28.47 12.57 -21.23
CA ASP A 455 29.91 12.35 -21.03
C ASP A 455 30.68 12.51 -22.35
N MET A 456 30.16 11.95 -23.45
CA MET A 456 30.73 12.17 -24.77
C MET A 456 30.68 13.65 -25.19
N ALA A 457 29.59 14.36 -24.89
CA ALA A 457 29.49 15.78 -25.22
C ALA A 457 30.48 16.62 -24.42
N GLN A 458 30.69 16.30 -23.14
CA GLN A 458 31.69 16.95 -22.31
C GLN A 458 33.11 16.67 -22.83
N ALA A 459 33.45 15.40 -23.08
CA ALA A 459 34.75 15.03 -23.62
C ALA A 459 35.05 15.69 -24.98
N VAL A 460 34.05 15.81 -25.87
CA VAL A 460 34.19 16.55 -27.14
C VAL A 460 34.31 18.05 -26.92
N ASN A 461 33.60 18.61 -25.93
CA ASN A 461 33.70 20.03 -25.61
C ASN A 461 35.10 20.39 -25.13
N ASP A 462 35.64 19.56 -24.25
CA ASP A 462 36.94 19.73 -23.57
C ASP A 462 38.12 19.30 -24.46
N LYS A 463 37.83 18.75 -25.64
CA LYS A 463 38.80 18.20 -26.62
C LYS A 463 39.66 17.07 -26.04
N ASP A 464 39.13 16.35 -25.06
CA ASP A 464 39.80 15.21 -24.44
C ASP A 464 39.53 13.95 -25.27
N PHE A 465 40.56 13.47 -25.96
CA PHE A 465 40.48 12.26 -26.79
C PHE A 465 40.49 10.97 -25.97
N GLU A 466 41.15 10.96 -24.81
CA GLU A 466 41.17 9.79 -23.92
C GLU A 466 39.81 9.61 -23.25
N ALA A 467 39.18 10.70 -22.79
CA ALA A 467 37.81 10.65 -22.28
C ALA A 467 36.80 10.21 -23.37
N GLN A 468 36.96 10.65 -24.62
CA GLN A 468 36.12 10.15 -25.73
C GLN A 468 36.30 8.64 -25.95
N LYS A 469 37.53 8.13 -25.83
CA LYS A 469 37.82 6.70 -25.96
C LYS A 469 37.25 5.90 -24.79
N ALA A 470 37.36 6.43 -23.56
CA ALA A 470 36.77 5.85 -22.37
C ALA A 470 35.25 5.72 -22.52
N VAL A 471 34.54 6.77 -22.92
CA VAL A 471 33.08 6.71 -23.12
C VAL A 471 32.68 5.67 -24.19
N ARG A 472 33.48 5.51 -25.27
CA ARG A 472 33.22 4.44 -26.26
C ARG A 472 33.44 3.04 -25.68
N HIS A 473 34.46 2.88 -24.85
CA HIS A 473 34.71 1.63 -24.13
C HIS A 473 33.55 1.32 -23.18
N ASP A 474 33.07 2.30 -22.42
CA ASP A 474 31.97 2.13 -21.47
C ASP A 474 30.66 1.73 -22.16
N VAL A 475 30.37 2.33 -23.33
CA VAL A 475 29.24 1.91 -24.17
C VAL A 475 29.41 0.47 -24.68
N ALA A 476 30.62 0.07 -25.07
CA ALA A 476 30.89 -1.30 -25.49
C ALA A 476 30.73 -2.30 -24.33
N GLU A 477 31.21 -1.93 -23.13
CA GLU A 477 31.04 -2.73 -21.92
C GLU A 477 29.56 -2.85 -21.53
N TRP A 478 28.82 -1.74 -21.59
CA TRP A 478 27.37 -1.76 -21.39
C TRP A 478 26.69 -2.72 -22.36
N ASN A 479 27.01 -2.65 -23.65
CA ASN A 479 26.43 -3.52 -24.66
C ASN A 479 26.75 -5.00 -24.42
N ARG A 480 27.96 -5.29 -23.91
CA ARG A 480 28.36 -6.65 -23.51
C ARG A 480 27.56 -7.15 -22.30
N LYS A 481 27.32 -6.28 -21.31
CA LYS A 481 26.51 -6.61 -20.12
C LYS A 481 25.01 -6.69 -20.44
N ASN A 482 24.56 -5.95 -21.45
CA ASN A 482 23.14 -5.76 -21.79
C ASN A 482 22.84 -6.15 -23.26
N PRO A 483 23.01 -7.42 -23.65
CA PRO A 483 22.89 -7.85 -25.05
C PRO A 483 21.47 -7.66 -25.62
N HIS A 484 20.45 -7.64 -24.77
CA HIS A 484 19.06 -7.44 -25.17
C HIS A 484 18.69 -5.96 -25.37
N SER A 485 19.61 -5.02 -25.07
CA SER A 485 19.36 -3.58 -25.13
C SER A 485 20.61 -2.80 -25.58
N PRO A 486 21.19 -3.12 -26.75
CA PRO A 486 22.40 -2.44 -27.20
C PRO A 486 22.14 -0.96 -27.48
N MET A 487 23.18 -0.18 -27.29
CA MET A 487 23.17 1.27 -27.36
C MET A 487 24.24 1.74 -28.31
N THR A 488 23.94 2.84 -28.98
CA THR A 488 24.88 3.58 -29.82
C THR A 488 24.81 5.05 -29.45
N ILE A 489 25.94 5.74 -29.55
CA ILE A 489 26.01 7.17 -29.31
C ILE A 489 25.57 7.90 -30.58
N ASP A 490 24.47 8.64 -30.51
CA ASP A 490 24.07 9.55 -31.59
C ASP A 490 25.00 10.77 -31.60
N MET A 491 26.03 10.74 -32.46
CA MET A 491 26.97 11.85 -32.61
C MET A 491 26.29 13.14 -33.10
N ALA A 492 25.13 13.08 -33.75
CA ALA A 492 24.36 14.26 -34.09
C ALA A 492 23.76 14.90 -32.83
N ALA A 493 23.22 14.11 -31.90
CA ALA A 493 22.78 14.57 -30.60
C ALA A 493 23.93 15.13 -29.75
N VAL A 494 25.09 14.45 -29.73
CA VAL A 494 26.31 14.93 -29.05
C VAL A 494 26.72 16.29 -29.60
N ARG A 495 26.82 16.46 -30.93
CA ARG A 495 27.17 17.75 -31.54
C ARG A 495 26.19 18.87 -31.16
N ARG A 496 24.88 18.57 -31.13
CA ARG A 496 23.87 19.53 -30.67
C ARG A 496 24.09 19.93 -29.21
N ARG A 497 24.43 18.98 -28.33
CA ARG A 497 24.76 19.24 -26.92
C ARG A 497 26.03 20.09 -26.78
N VAL A 498 27.10 19.77 -27.50
CA VAL A 498 28.35 20.57 -27.51
C VAL A 498 28.09 22.00 -27.98
N MET A 499 27.35 22.18 -29.08
CA MET A 499 26.95 23.51 -29.55
C MET A 499 26.13 24.27 -28.52
N ALA A 500 25.27 23.60 -27.77
CA ALA A 500 24.52 24.21 -26.67
C ALA A 500 25.44 24.59 -25.51
N MET A 501 26.38 23.74 -25.10
CA MET A 501 27.35 24.02 -24.03
C MET A 501 28.20 25.27 -24.30
N ARG A 502 28.55 25.50 -25.57
CA ARG A 502 29.34 26.65 -26.02
C ARG A 502 28.54 27.94 -26.21
N GLN A 503 27.20 27.90 -26.12
CA GLN A 503 26.35 29.08 -26.26
C GLN A 503 26.22 29.83 -24.94
N ASP A 504 26.13 31.16 -25.03
CA ASP A 504 25.83 32.01 -23.90
C ASP A 504 24.48 31.64 -23.25
N ARG A 505 24.34 31.94 -21.95
CA ARG A 505 23.15 31.57 -21.15
C ARG A 505 21.85 32.12 -21.76
N ALA A 506 21.87 33.35 -22.28
CA ALA A 506 20.70 33.98 -22.88
C ALA A 506 20.28 33.28 -24.18
N THR A 507 21.24 32.91 -25.04
CA THR A 507 20.98 32.16 -26.28
C THR A 507 20.49 30.73 -26.01
N ARG A 508 21.00 30.06 -24.96
CA ARG A 508 20.49 28.73 -24.54
C ARG A 508 19.04 28.80 -24.07
N ALA A 509 18.72 29.73 -23.18
CA ALA A 509 17.37 29.91 -22.67
C ALA A 509 16.38 30.30 -23.77
N ALA A 510 16.79 31.20 -24.69
CA ALA A 510 15.98 31.58 -25.84
C ALA A 510 15.72 30.41 -26.80
N LYS A 511 16.66 29.48 -27.00
CA LYS A 511 16.43 28.29 -27.84
C LYS A 511 15.54 27.24 -27.20
N ALA A 512 15.60 27.11 -25.87
CA ALA A 512 14.73 26.21 -25.11
C ALA A 512 13.27 26.68 -25.10
N ALA A 513 13.03 27.99 -25.25
CA ALA A 513 11.70 28.55 -25.36
C ALA A 513 11.01 28.18 -26.69
N PRO A 514 9.66 28.02 -26.70
CA PRO A 514 8.86 27.92 -27.92
C PRO A 514 9.18 29.04 -28.92
N LYS A 515 9.17 28.75 -30.23
CA LYS A 515 9.54 29.70 -31.30
C LYS A 515 8.87 31.08 -31.15
N ALA A 516 7.62 31.10 -30.69
CA ALA A 516 6.81 32.31 -30.52
C ALA A 516 7.37 33.30 -29.49
N ILE A 517 8.01 32.83 -28.41
CA ILE A 517 8.47 33.69 -27.30
C ILE A 517 9.99 33.82 -27.21
N ARG A 518 10.74 33.27 -28.17
CA ARG A 518 12.21 33.27 -28.13
C ARG A 518 12.81 34.68 -28.15
N ALA A 519 12.23 35.57 -28.94
CA ALA A 519 12.71 36.94 -29.07
C ALA A 519 12.54 37.70 -27.74
N GLU A 520 11.41 37.49 -27.07
CA GLU A 520 11.06 38.12 -25.81
C GLU A 520 11.88 37.56 -24.63
N VAL A 521 12.04 36.23 -24.54
CA VAL A 521 12.94 35.59 -23.56
C VAL A 521 14.39 36.10 -23.73
N LYS A 522 14.83 36.30 -24.98
CA LYS A 522 16.16 36.83 -25.27
C LYS A 522 16.31 38.31 -24.88
N ALA A 523 15.26 39.11 -25.01
CA ALA A 523 15.25 40.52 -24.60
C ALA A 523 15.29 40.64 -23.06
N GLN A 524 14.42 39.93 -22.35
CA GLN A 524 14.36 39.98 -20.88
C GLN A 524 15.66 39.51 -20.20
N LEU A 525 16.32 38.48 -20.76
CA LEU A 525 17.60 37.99 -20.23
C LEU A 525 18.79 38.91 -20.53
N LYS A 526 18.64 39.87 -21.44
CA LYS A 526 19.64 40.91 -21.72
C LYS A 526 19.42 42.17 -20.88
N GLU A 527 18.19 42.45 -20.45
CA GLU A 527 17.85 43.62 -19.63
C GLU A 527 18.09 43.40 -18.13
N GLY A 528 18.20 42.14 -17.67
CA GLY A 528 18.43 41.78 -16.26
C GLY A 528 19.90 41.63 -15.82
N THR A 529 20.86 42.04 -16.65
CA THR A 529 22.31 42.14 -16.35
C THR A 529 22.77 43.56 -16.55
#